data_AF-A0A2T4XSZ9-F1
#
_entry.id   AF-A0A2T4XSZ9-F1
#
_cell.length_a   1.000
_cell.length_b   1.000
_cell.length_c   1.000
_cell.angle_alpha   90.00
_cell.angle_beta   90.00
_cell.angle_gamma   90.00
#
_symmetry.space_group_name_H-M   'P 1'
#
loop_
_entity.id
_entity.type
_entity.pdbx_description
1 polymer ?
#
loop_
_entity_poly.entity_id
_entity_poly.type
_entity_poly.pdbx_seq_one_letter_code
_entity_poly.pdbx_strand_id
1 'polypeptide(L)'
;LYPKRILLGEIRGAEAFTYLNLISSGHDGSIATLHANDPLNAIDRLTLMVLQAGTTLTSDQVKMFVKQSIDIIVQLGRTETGGYGCSAIYFKTFEDLKNEKNNIHA
;
A
#
# COMPACT_ATOMS: atom_id res chain seq x y z
N LEU A 1 -13.93 -8.69 -19.41
CA LEU A 1 -14.29 -7.35 -18.90
C LEU A 1 -12.98 -6.60 -18.67
N TYR A 2 -12.85 -5.36 -19.14
CA TYR A 2 -11.67 -4.51 -18.92
C TYR A 2 -12.06 -3.34 -18.00
N PRO A 3 -12.19 -3.59 -16.68
CA PRO A 3 -12.56 -2.54 -15.74
C PRO A 3 -11.44 -1.49 -15.69
N LYS A 4 -11.78 -0.21 -15.64
CA LYS A 4 -10.76 0.84 -15.47
C LYS A 4 -10.29 0.97 -14.03
N ARG A 5 -11.07 0.46 -13.06
CA ARG A 5 -10.81 0.54 -11.63
C ARG A 5 -11.28 -0.74 -10.96
N ILE A 6 -10.46 -1.25 -10.04
CA ILE A 6 -10.78 -2.43 -9.23
C ILE A 6 -11.15 -1.93 -7.84
N LEU A 7 -12.36 -2.29 -7.41
CA LEU A 7 -12.80 -2.11 -6.03
C LEU A 7 -12.75 -3.48 -5.36
N LEU A 8 -11.73 -3.70 -4.55
CA LEU A 8 -11.60 -4.92 -3.77
C LEU A 8 -12.03 -4.62 -2.34
N GLY A 9 -13.00 -5.39 -1.82
CA GLY A 9 -13.55 -5.12 -0.49
C GLY A 9 -12.49 -5.13 0.59
N GLU A 10 -11.76 -6.24 0.73
CA GLU A 10 -10.72 -6.42 1.74
C GLU A 10 -9.64 -7.38 1.19
N ILE A 11 -8.37 -7.08 1.46
CA ILE A 11 -7.22 -7.97 1.21
C ILE A 11 -6.83 -8.64 2.53
N ARG A 12 -6.79 -9.96 2.52
CA ARG A 12 -6.58 -10.85 3.67
C ARG A 12 -5.45 -11.86 3.45
N GLY A 13 -5.02 -12.12 2.22
CA GLY A 13 -3.99 -13.12 1.93
C GLY A 13 -3.39 -13.03 0.52
N ALA A 14 -3.21 -14.19 -0.10
CA ALA A 14 -2.47 -14.36 -1.35
C ALA A 14 -3.04 -13.55 -2.54
N GLU A 15 -4.31 -13.14 -2.48
CA GLU A 15 -4.93 -12.25 -3.47
C GLU A 15 -4.26 -10.87 -3.54
N ALA A 16 -3.46 -10.49 -2.53
CA ALA A 16 -2.62 -9.29 -2.54
C ALA A 16 -1.72 -9.25 -3.78
N PHE A 17 -1.11 -10.38 -4.16
CA PHE A 17 -0.23 -10.41 -5.33
C PHE A 17 -0.99 -10.18 -6.63
N THR A 18 -2.16 -10.82 -6.77
CA THR A 18 -3.04 -10.60 -7.92
C THR A 18 -3.51 -9.15 -7.99
N TYR A 19 -3.93 -8.57 -6.86
CA TYR A 19 -4.36 -7.18 -6.79
C TYR A 19 -3.24 -6.22 -7.21
N LEU A 20 -2.04 -6.38 -6.67
CA LEU A 20 -0.88 -5.54 -7.00
C LEU A 20 -0.49 -5.64 -8.48
N ASN A 21 -0.53 -6.84 -9.07
CA ASN A 21 -0.29 -7.01 -10.51
C ASN A 21 -1.34 -6.31 -11.36
N LEU A 22 -2.62 -6.38 -10.96
CA LEU A 22 -3.70 -5.74 -11.70
C LEU A 22 -3.57 -4.22 -11.69
N ILE A 23 -3.35 -3.61 -10.53
CA ILE A 23 -3.23 -2.14 -10.43
C ILE A 23 -1.96 -1.62 -11.10
N SER A 24 -0.89 -2.41 -11.14
CA SER A 24 0.36 -2.03 -11.80
C SER A 24 0.33 -2.18 -13.34
N SER A 25 -0.73 -2.75 -13.91
CA SER A 25 -0.84 -3.08 -15.35
C SER A 25 -1.94 -2.30 -16.09
N GLY A 26 -2.38 -1.17 -15.54
CA GLY A 26 -3.33 -0.26 -16.20
C GLY A 26 -4.71 -0.15 -15.56
N HIS A 27 -4.83 -0.53 -14.28
CA HIS A 27 -6.04 -0.36 -13.47
C HIS A 27 -5.84 0.74 -12.41
N ASP A 28 -5.39 1.91 -12.85
CA ASP A 28 -5.08 3.04 -11.97
C ASP A 28 -6.34 3.54 -11.23
N GLY A 29 -6.14 4.07 -10.02
CA GLY A 29 -7.25 4.55 -9.19
C GLY A 29 -8.12 3.43 -8.60
N SER A 30 -7.57 2.22 -8.52
CA SER A 30 -8.16 1.10 -7.79
C SER A 30 -8.09 1.33 -6.28
N ILE A 31 -9.03 0.75 -5.53
CA ILE A 31 -9.16 0.92 -4.08
C ILE A 31 -9.35 -0.45 -3.44
N ALA A 32 -8.67 -0.65 -2.32
CA ALA A 32 -8.87 -1.80 -1.46
C ALA A 32 -8.76 -1.41 0.01
N THR A 33 -9.28 -2.25 0.90
CA THR A 33 -9.04 -2.12 2.34
C THR A 33 -8.20 -3.29 2.87
N LEU A 34 -7.46 -3.05 3.96
CA LEU A 34 -6.81 -4.09 4.73
C LEU A 34 -6.71 -3.67 6.19
N HIS A 35 -6.53 -4.63 7.09
CA HIS A 35 -6.24 -4.34 8.49
C HIS A 35 -4.76 -4.07 8.69
N ALA A 36 -4.42 -2.91 9.24
CA ALA A 36 -3.07 -2.56 9.68
C ALA A 36 -3.14 -1.60 10.87
N ASN A 37 -2.08 -1.57 11.67
CA ASN A 37 -1.99 -0.68 12.84
C ASN A 37 -1.64 0.76 12.46
N ASP A 38 -0.93 0.92 11.35
CA ASP A 38 -0.48 2.19 10.79
C ASP A 38 -0.17 2.02 9.29
N PRO A 39 0.00 3.13 8.53
CA PRO A 39 0.26 3.05 7.10
C PRO A 39 1.53 2.29 6.69
N LEU A 40 2.60 2.34 7.49
CA LEU A 40 3.84 1.62 7.17
C LEU A 40 3.67 0.12 7.45
N ASN A 41 2.98 -0.23 8.52
CA ASN A 41 2.58 -1.60 8.81
C ASN A 41 1.69 -2.18 7.69
N ALA A 42 0.85 -1.37 7.04
CA ALA A 42 0.08 -1.82 5.89
C ALA A 42 0.97 -2.27 4.72
N ILE A 43 2.08 -1.57 4.45
CA ILE A 43 3.07 -1.98 3.44
C ILE A 43 3.72 -3.32 3.83
N ASP A 44 4.09 -3.48 5.10
CA ASP A 44 4.69 -4.72 5.59
C ASP A 44 3.71 -5.90 5.51
N ARG A 45 2.43 -5.68 5.81
CA ARG A 45 1.39 -6.71 5.69
C ARG A 45 1.14 -7.12 4.25
N LEU A 46 1.05 -6.17 3.33
CA LEU A 46 0.95 -6.48 1.89
C LEU A 46 2.18 -7.26 1.42
N THR A 47 3.37 -6.87 1.86
CA THR A 47 4.62 -7.57 1.54
C THR A 47 4.57 -9.02 2.03
N LEU A 48 4.16 -9.25 3.27
CA LEU A 48 4.01 -10.59 3.84
C LEU A 48 2.98 -11.42 3.07
N MET A 49 1.83 -10.86 2.75
CA MET A 49 0.76 -11.54 2.00
C MET A 49 1.24 -11.99 0.61
N VAL A 50 2.03 -11.16 -0.07
CA VAL A 50 2.62 -11.50 -1.37
C VAL A 50 3.68 -12.60 -1.24
N LEU A 51 4.54 -12.54 -0.21
CA LEU A 51 5.50 -13.61 0.07
C LEU A 51 4.81 -14.95 0.35
N GLN A 52 3.71 -14.92 1.10
CA GLN A 52 2.88 -16.09 1.39
C GLN A 52 2.17 -16.67 0.16
N ALA A 53 2.00 -15.88 -0.91
CA ALA A 53 1.45 -16.34 -2.19
C ALA A 53 2.43 -17.23 -2.98
N GLY A 54 3.67 -17.43 -2.50
CA GLY A 54 4.66 -18.31 -3.13
C GLY A 54 5.44 -17.66 -4.26
N THR A 55 5.61 -16.34 -4.23
CA THR A 55 6.47 -15.63 -5.20
C THR A 55 7.94 -16.02 -5.05
N THR A 56 8.71 -15.91 -6.14
CA THR A 56 10.17 -16.11 -6.14
C THR A 56 10.94 -14.85 -5.76
N LEU A 57 10.25 -13.72 -5.59
CA LEU A 57 10.85 -12.44 -5.22
C LEU A 57 11.34 -12.43 -3.78
N THR A 58 12.44 -11.72 -3.53
CA THR A 58 12.92 -11.47 -2.16
C THR A 58 12.00 -10.50 -1.42
N SER A 59 12.06 -10.51 -0.09
CA SER A 59 11.29 -9.58 0.75
C SER A 59 11.49 -8.11 0.33
N ASP A 60 12.73 -7.72 0.03
CA ASP A 60 13.04 -6.35 -0.38
C ASP A 60 12.46 -6.00 -1.75
N GLN A 61 12.51 -6.95 -2.70
CA GLN A 61 11.90 -6.78 -4.02
C GLN A 61 10.38 -6.63 -3.92
N VAL A 62 9.73 -7.46 -3.09
CA VAL A 62 8.29 -7.35 -2.84
C VAL A 62 7.94 -6.02 -2.16
N LYS A 63 8.71 -5.62 -1.15
CA LYS A 63 8.46 -4.35 -0.44
C LYS A 63 8.63 -3.15 -1.37
N MET A 64 9.62 -3.18 -2.25
CA MET A 64 9.80 -2.18 -3.29
C MET A 64 8.63 -2.17 -4.28
N PHE A 65 8.18 -3.35 -4.72
CA PHE A 65 7.02 -3.49 -5.59
C PHE A 65 5.75 -2.90 -4.94
N VAL A 66 5.46 -3.23 -3.69
CA VAL A 66 4.31 -2.67 -2.94
C VAL A 66 4.40 -1.15 -2.86
N LYS A 67 5.57 -0.59 -2.51
CA LYS A 67 5.77 0.86 -2.45
C LYS A 67 5.63 1.54 -3.81
N GLN A 68 5.94 0.85 -4.90
CA GLN A 68 5.78 1.37 -6.25
C GLN A 68 4.32 1.35 -6.70
N SER A 69 3.57 0.30 -6.35
CA SER A 69 2.18 0.08 -6.76
C SER A 69 1.15 0.85 -5.92
N ILE A 70 1.49 1.27 -4.69
CA ILE A 70 0.56 1.94 -3.77
C ILE A 70 0.91 3.42 -3.64
N ASP A 71 0.03 4.29 -4.14
CA ASP A 71 0.23 5.74 -4.09
C ASP A 71 -0.15 6.35 -2.74
N ILE A 72 -1.27 5.90 -2.17
CA ILE A 72 -1.87 6.46 -0.95
C ILE A 72 -2.34 5.33 -0.03
N ILE A 73 -2.07 5.46 1.26
CA ILE A 73 -2.70 4.65 2.31
C ILE A 73 -3.32 5.61 3.33
N VAL A 74 -4.63 5.46 3.56
CA VAL A 74 -5.37 6.24 4.54
C VAL A 74 -5.67 5.35 5.74
N GLN A 75 -5.06 5.66 6.89
CA GLN A 75 -5.39 4.98 8.15
C GLN A 75 -6.67 5.58 8.72
N LEU A 76 -7.65 4.71 8.96
CA LEU A 76 -8.86 5.05 9.70
C LEU A 76 -8.72 4.58 11.15
N GLY A 77 -9.08 5.44 12.09
CA GLY A 77 -8.95 5.15 13.52
C GLY A 77 -9.65 6.17 14.39
N ARG A 78 -9.50 6.01 15.70
CA ARG A 78 -9.94 7.04 16.65
C ARG A 78 -9.05 8.27 16.53
N THR A 79 -9.68 9.43 16.43
CA THR A 79 -9.05 10.74 16.40
C THR A 79 -8.86 11.26 17.81
N GLU A 80 -7.88 12.15 18.00
CA GLU A 80 -7.63 12.81 19.29
C GLU A 80 -8.85 13.60 19.79
N THR A 81 -9.70 14.06 18.87
CA THR A 81 -10.93 14.80 19.15
C THR A 81 -12.13 13.92 19.54
N GLY A 82 -11.95 12.60 19.67
CA GLY A 82 -12.96 11.71 20.26
C GLY A 82 -13.91 11.00 19.29
N GLY A 83 -13.68 11.05 17.97
CA GLY A 83 -14.47 10.36 16.94
C GLY A 83 -13.66 9.40 16.07
N TYR A 84 -14.28 8.76 15.06
CA TYR A 84 -13.57 8.01 14.02
C TYR A 84 -13.25 8.93 12.84
N GLY A 85 -12.03 8.83 12.31
CA GLY A 85 -11.58 9.64 11.18
C GLY A 85 -10.24 9.17 10.62
N CYS A 86 -9.66 9.99 9.76
CA CYS A 86 -8.31 9.77 9.27
C CYS A 86 -7.30 10.10 10.38
N SER A 87 -6.53 9.10 10.80
CA SER A 87 -5.50 9.26 11.83
C SER A 87 -4.09 9.38 11.27
N ALA A 88 -3.84 8.86 10.06
CA ALA A 88 -2.57 9.00 9.37
C ALA A 88 -2.75 8.79 7.85
N ILE A 89 -1.84 9.38 7.07
CA ILE A 89 -1.78 9.20 5.61
C ILE A 89 -0.34 8.90 5.21
N TYR A 90 -0.14 7.80 4.49
CA TYR A 90 1.05 7.62 3.67
C TYR A 90 0.75 8.12 2.28
N PHE A 91 1.62 8.97 1.75
CA PHE A 91 1.54 9.44 0.37
C PHE A 91 2.92 9.34 -0.27
N LYS A 92 3.04 8.45 -1.26
CA LYS A 92 4.31 8.10 -1.92
C LYS A 92 5.10 9.33 -2.37
N THR A 93 4.47 10.24 -3.10
CA THR A 93 5.12 11.46 -3.60
C THR A 93 5.71 12.34 -2.48
N PHE A 94 5.06 12.39 -1.31
CA PHE A 94 5.57 13.17 -0.19
C PHE A 94 6.81 12.52 0.45
N GLU A 95 6.81 11.19 0.57
CA GLU A 95 7.98 10.45 1.05
C GLU A 95 9.16 10.55 0.10
N ASP A 96 8.93 10.46 -1.22
CA ASP A 96 9.97 10.63 -2.23
C ASP A 96 10.65 12.00 -2.12
N LEU A 97 9.85 13.07 -1.99
CA LEU A 97 10.37 14.44 -1.79
C LEU A 97 11.16 14.61 -0.49
N LYS A 98 10.74 13.94 0.59
CA LYS A 98 11.44 13.99 1.88
C LYS A 98 12.80 13.29 1.80
N ASN A 99 12.85 12.14 1.11
CA ASN A 99 14.08 11.39 0.90
C ASN A 99 15.07 12.15 0.02
N GLU A 100 14.58 12.78 -1.06
CA GLU A 100 15.39 13.67 -1.89
C GLU A 100 16.04 14.78 -1.06
N LYS A 101 15.27 15.50 -0.24
CA LYS A 101 15.77 16.60 0.61
C LYS A 101 16.83 16.15 1.62
N ASN A 102 16.67 14.97 2.22
CA ASN A 102 17.63 14.45 3.18
C ASN A 102 18.97 14.09 2.52
N ASN A 103 18.97 13.65 1.26
CA ASN A 103 20.17 13.31 0.52
C ASN A 103 20.95 14.52 0.00
N ILE A 104 20.36 15.72 -0.02
CA ILE A 104 21.06 16.97 -0.42
C ILE A 104 21.87 17.57 0.75
N HIS A 105 21.61 17.11 1.98
CA HIS A 105 22.24 17.61 3.21
C HIS A 105 23.21 16.60 3.86
N ALA A 106 23.46 15.46 3.20
CA ALA A 106 24.43 14.43 3.59
C ALA A 106 25.64 14.46 2.65
#